data_AF-A0A948GML2-F1
#
_entry.id   AF-A0A948GML2-F1
#
_cell.length_a   1.000
_cell.length_b   1.000
_cell.length_c   1.000
_cell.angle_alpha   90.00
_cell.angle_beta   90.00
_cell.angle_gamma   90.00
#
_symmetry.space_group_name_H-M   'P 1'
#
loop_
_entity.id
_entity.type
_entity.pdbx_description
1 polymer ?
#
loop_
_entity_poly.entity_id
_entity_poly.type
_entity_poly.pdbx_seq_one_letter_code
_entity_poly.pdbx_strand_id
1 'polypeptide(L)'
;MTRDEYVRKLHSRLDQWNGEISALAERADRIEKSALAEFGVRMEDLRNRRDAAKAQLQQLEQASEGAWQDLRAGLDQAWDAVAQALEAARSHYK
;
A
#
# COMPACT_ATOMS: atom_id res chain seq x y z
N MET A 1 -14.63 17.40 -0.07
CA MET A 1 -13.27 16.87 0.08
C MET A 1 -12.36 17.63 -0.88
N THR A 2 -11.39 18.39 -0.36
CA THR A 2 -10.38 19.09 -1.16
C THR A 2 -9.25 18.14 -1.57
N ARG A 3 -8.41 18.54 -2.54
CA ARG A 3 -7.20 17.81 -2.90
C ARG A 3 -6.32 17.56 -1.67
N ASP A 4 -6.13 18.59 -0.85
CA ASP A 4 -5.26 18.52 0.34
C ASP A 4 -5.82 17.61 1.44
N GLU A 5 -7.15 17.54 1.61
CA GLU A 5 -7.78 16.56 2.50
C GLU A 5 -7.59 15.13 1.99
N TYR A 6 -7.72 14.93 0.68
CA TYR A 6 -7.54 13.64 0.05
C TYR A 6 -6.08 13.16 0.12
N VAL A 7 -5.12 14.02 -0.21
CA VAL A 7 -3.67 13.75 -0.07
C VAL A 7 -3.31 13.38 1.37
N ARG A 8 -3.81 14.11 2.38
CA ARG A 8 -3.59 13.78 3.80
C ARG A 8 -4.15 12.41 4.17
N LYS A 9 -5.34 12.05 3.67
CA LYS A 9 -5.92 10.71 3.88
C LYS A 9 -5.03 9.62 3.28
N LEU A 10 -4.47 9.85 2.09
CA LEU A 10 -3.56 8.90 1.44
C LEU A 10 -2.26 8.74 2.23
N HIS A 11 -1.62 9.83 2.65
CA HIS A 11 -0.44 9.76 3.54
C HIS A 11 -0.70 8.89 4.77
N SER A 12 -1.80 9.15 5.49
CA SER A 12 -2.13 8.38 6.69
C SER A 12 -2.32 6.88 6.40
N ARG A 13 -2.92 6.53 5.27
CA ARG A 13 -3.05 5.13 4.85
C ARG A 13 -1.69 4.52 4.45
N LEU A 14 -0.82 5.28 3.78
CA LEU A 14 0.52 4.81 3.44
C LEU A 14 1.34 4.49 4.69
N ASP A 15 1.27 5.37 5.70
CA ASP A 15 1.94 5.17 6.99
C ASP A 15 1.40 3.94 7.72
N GLN A 16 0.07 3.75 7.70
CA GLN A 16 -0.55 2.54 8.23
C GLN A 16 0.00 1.29 7.54
N TRP A 17 0.03 1.26 6.21
CA TRP A 17 0.54 0.11 5.45
C TRP A 17 2.03 -0.13 5.72
N ASN A 18 2.84 0.91 5.86
CA ASN A 18 4.25 0.77 6.24
C ASN A 18 4.40 0.06 7.58
N GLY A 19 3.58 0.42 8.58
CA GLY A 19 3.56 -0.25 9.88
C GLY A 19 3.14 -1.71 9.77
N GLU A 20 2.07 -2.00 9.02
CA GLU A 20 1.55 -3.36 8.85
C GLU A 20 2.52 -4.27 8.10
N ILE A 21 3.14 -3.79 7.02
CA ILE A 21 4.17 -4.52 6.26
C ILE A 21 5.37 -4.79 7.16
N SER A 22 5.78 -3.84 8.00
CA SER A 22 6.88 -4.04 8.95
C SER A 22 6.54 -5.12 9.98
N ALA A 23 5.34 -5.04 10.56
CA ALA A 23 4.85 -6.03 11.52
C ALA A 23 4.70 -7.44 10.91
N LEU A 24 4.33 -7.54 9.63
CA LEU A 24 4.32 -8.82 8.91
C LEU A 24 5.75 -9.34 8.71
N ALA A 25 6.68 -8.48 8.29
CA ALA A 25 8.08 -8.85 8.06
C ALA A 25 8.75 -9.42 9.33
N GLU A 26 8.46 -8.84 10.50
CA GLU A 26 8.97 -9.31 11.80
C GLU A 26 8.48 -10.72 12.17
N ARG A 27 7.39 -11.20 11.56
CA ARG A 27 6.87 -12.55 11.81
C ARG A 27 7.59 -13.63 11.01
N ALA A 28 8.50 -13.27 10.11
CA ALA A 28 9.20 -14.23 9.24
C ALA A 28 9.80 -15.41 10.02
N ASP A 29 10.38 -15.15 11.19
CA ASP A 29 11.00 -16.18 12.05
C ASP A 29 10.00 -17.22 12.60
N ARG A 30 8.70 -16.91 12.56
CA ARG A 30 7.60 -17.79 13.02
C ARG A 30 6.94 -18.54 11.86
N ILE A 31 7.31 -18.24 10.62
CA ILE A 31 6.79 -18.93 9.44
C ILE A 31 7.54 -20.24 9.25
N GLU A 32 6.81 -21.31 8.91
CA GLU A 32 7.41 -22.60 8.59
C GLU A 32 8.41 -22.48 7.44
N LYS A 33 9.52 -23.22 7.51
CA LYS A 33 10.58 -23.16 6.47
C LYS A 33 10.05 -23.48 5.07
N SER A 34 9.07 -24.37 4.96
CA SER A 34 8.36 -24.72 3.71
C SER A 34 7.61 -23.53 3.10
N ALA A 35 7.12 -22.60 3.93
CA ALA A 35 6.34 -21.44 3.53
C ALA A 35 7.15 -20.13 3.42
N LEU A 36 8.41 -20.11 3.91
CA LEU A 36 9.26 -18.92 3.88
C LEU A 36 9.49 -18.35 2.48
N ALA A 37 9.65 -19.20 1.47
CA ALA A 37 9.84 -18.75 0.09
C ALA A 37 8.60 -18.02 -0.44
N GLU A 38 7.41 -18.59 -0.23
CA GLU A 38 6.15 -17.96 -0.62
C GLU A 38 5.91 -16.66 0.14
N PHE A 39 6.17 -16.66 1.45
CA PHE A 39 6.11 -15.46 2.29
C PHE A 39 7.00 -14.34 1.75
N GLY A 40 8.24 -14.66 1.35
CA GLY A 40 9.16 -13.71 0.73
C GLY A 40 8.59 -13.06 -0.54
N VAL A 41 8.02 -13.87 -1.44
CA VAL A 41 7.39 -13.38 -2.68
C VAL A 41 6.20 -12.45 -2.37
N ARG A 42 5.33 -12.83 -1.43
CA ARG A 42 4.18 -11.99 -1.06
C ARG A 42 4.61 -10.69 -0.39
N MET A 43 5.65 -10.72 0.44
CA MET A 43 6.22 -9.52 1.06
C MET A 43 6.85 -8.56 0.04
N GLU A 44 7.50 -9.10 -0.99
CA GLU A 44 8.03 -8.30 -2.09
C GLU A 44 6.91 -7.65 -2.91
N ASP A 45 5.87 -8.40 -3.29
CA ASP A 45 4.71 -7.87 -4.00
C ASP A 45 4.01 -6.74 -3.20
N LEU A 46 3.84 -6.91 -1.89
CA LEU A 46 3.30 -5.87 -1.01
C LEU A 46 4.14 -4.60 -1.00
N ARG A 47 5.47 -4.72 -0.89
CA ARG A 47 6.39 -3.58 -0.91
C ARG A 47 6.32 -2.85 -2.24
N ASN A 48 6.34 -3.59 -3.36
CA ASN A 48 6.24 -3.03 -4.70
C ASN A 48 4.92 -2.26 -4.91
N ARG A 49 3.79 -2.84 -4.48
CA ARG A 49 2.48 -2.17 -4.52
C ARG A 49 2.44 -0.91 -3.68
N ARG A 50 2.97 -0.95 -2.46
CA ARG A 50 3.09 0.21 -1.56
C ARG A 50 3.95 1.31 -2.19
N ASP A 51 5.07 0.95 -2.80
CA ASP A 51 5.98 1.90 -3.44
C ASP A 51 5.35 2.54 -4.70
N ALA A 52 4.57 1.77 -5.47
CA ALA A 52 3.78 2.30 -6.57
C ALA A 52 2.70 3.29 -6.08
N ALA A 53 1.98 2.96 -5.00
CA ALA A 53 0.99 3.84 -4.39
C ALA A 53 1.61 5.16 -3.86
N LYS A 54 2.82 5.06 -3.29
CA LYS A 54 3.62 6.24 -2.88
C LYS A 54 3.98 7.12 -4.07
N ALA A 55 4.45 6.53 -5.17
CA ALA A 55 4.79 7.29 -6.38
C ALA A 55 3.56 8.00 -6.97
N GLN A 56 2.40 7.34 -7.00
CA GLN A 56 1.15 7.95 -7.43
C GLN A 56 0.69 9.09 -6.53
N LEU A 57 0.85 8.96 -5.20
CA LEU A 57 0.58 10.04 -4.26
C LEU A 57 1.47 11.27 -4.55
N GLN A 58 2.76 11.06 -4.82
CA GLN A 58 3.67 12.16 -5.18
C GLN A 58 3.27 12.85 -6.49
N GLN A 59 2.75 12.11 -7.47
CA GLN A 59 2.21 12.69 -8.70
C GLN A 59 0.95 13.53 -8.43
N LEU A 60 0.07 13.04 -7.56
CA LEU A 60 -1.15 13.75 -7.17
C LEU A 60 -0.85 15.05 -6.41
N GLU A 61 0.17 15.06 -5.56
CA GLU A 61 0.63 16.26 -4.84
C GLU A 61 1.12 17.36 -5.80
N GLN A 62 1.72 16.96 -6.92
CA GLN A 62 2.22 17.87 -7.94
C GLN A 62 1.13 18.31 -8.92
N ALA A 63 -0.06 17.70 -8.88
CA ALA A 63 -1.15 17.99 -9.79
C ALA A 63 -1.82 19.34 -9.47
N SER A 64 -2.21 20.06 -10.52
CA SER A 64 -2.99 21.28 -10.39
C SER A 64 -4.42 20.99 -9.90
N GLU A 65 -5.09 22.02 -9.39
CA GLU A 65 -6.51 21.96 -8.98
C GLU A 65 -7.46 21.47 -10.11
N GLY A 66 -7.07 21.65 -11.38
CA GLY A 66 -7.85 21.18 -12.52
C GLY A 66 -7.55 19.74 -12.96
N ALA A 67 -6.42 19.16 -12.55
CA ALA A 67 -5.96 17.84 -13.03
C ALA A 67 -6.08 16.72 -11.99
N TRP A 68 -6.22 17.06 -10.70
CA TRP A 68 -6.22 16.05 -9.63
C TRP A 68 -7.46 15.15 -9.63
N GLN A 69 -8.60 15.63 -10.15
CA GLN A 69 -9.84 14.85 -10.19
C GLN A 69 -9.73 13.65 -11.14
N ASP A 70 -9.10 13.84 -12.30
CA ASP A 70 -8.85 12.76 -13.26
C ASP A 70 -7.82 11.76 -12.72
N LEU A 71 -6.77 12.26 -12.06
CA LEU A 71 -5.74 11.41 -11.43
C LEU A 71 -6.30 10.58 -10.27
N ARG A 72 -7.27 11.13 -9.53
CA ARG A 72 -7.89 10.44 -8.39
C ARG A 72 -8.56 9.13 -8.79
N ALA A 73 -9.28 9.09 -9.90
CA ALA A 73 -10.01 7.89 -10.31
C ALA A 73 -9.08 6.70 -10.58
N GLY A 74 -7.95 6.94 -11.26
CA GLY A 74 -6.93 5.91 -11.48
C GLY A 74 -6.15 5.54 -10.21
N LEU A 75 -6.00 6.49 -9.30
CA LEU A 75 -5.32 6.28 -8.02
C LEU A 75 -6.15 5.43 -7.05
N ASP A 76 -7.46 5.68 -6.94
CA ASP A 76 -8.36 4.93 -6.05
C ASP A 76 -8.30 3.40 -6.34
N GLN A 77 -8.27 2.99 -7.62
CA GLN A 77 -8.16 1.58 -8.01
C GLN A 77 -6.84 0.94 -7.57
N ALA A 78 -5.72 1.64 -7.77
CA ALA A 78 -4.41 1.14 -7.38
C ALA A 78 -4.30 1.00 -5.84
N TRP A 79 -4.84 1.97 -5.11
CA TRP A 79 -4.87 1.96 -3.65
C TRP A 79 -5.75 0.85 -3.08
N ASP A 80 -6.89 0.57 -3.69
CA ASP A 80 -7.74 -0.56 -3.31
C ASP A 80 -7.03 -1.91 -3.52
N ALA A 81 -6.23 -2.04 -4.59
CA ALA A 81 -5.44 -3.25 -4.82
C ALA A 81 -4.35 -3.47 -3.75
N VAL A 82 -3.73 -2.40 -3.24
CA VAL A 82 -2.78 -2.51 -2.11
C VAL A 82 -3.51 -2.95 -0.84
N ALA A 83 -4.66 -2.33 -0.55
CA ALA A 83 -5.46 -2.68 0.63
C ALA A 83 -5.89 -4.15 0.63
N GLN A 84 -6.34 -4.65 -0.52
CA GLN A 84 -6.73 -6.06 -0.67
C GLN A 84 -5.56 -7.03 -0.49
N ALA A 85 -4.40 -6.72 -1.08
CA ALA A 85 -3.20 -7.54 -0.93
C ALA A 85 -2.76 -7.60 0.55
N LEU A 86 -2.80 -6.47 1.25
CA LEU A 86 -2.41 -6.39 2.65
C LEU A 86 -3.37 -7.15 3.56
N GLU A 87 -4.68 -7.02 3.33
CA GLU A 87 -5.69 -7.76 4.09
C GLU A 87 -5.58 -9.28 3.87
N ALA A 88 -5.29 -9.71 2.63
CA ALA A 88 -5.04 -11.10 2.31
C ALA A 88 -3.79 -11.63 3.05
N ALA A 89 -2.69 -10.87 3.04
CA ALA A 89 -1.47 -11.24 3.77
C ALA A 89 -1.69 -11.28 5.29
N ARG A 90 -2.41 -10.31 5.85
CA ARG A 90 -2.77 -10.27 7.27
C ARG A 90 -3.62 -11.47 7.67
N SER A 91 -4.58 -11.87 6.83
CA SER A 91 -5.43 -13.03 7.08
C SER A 91 -4.68 -14.35 7.00
N HIS A 92 -3.73 -14.44 6.06
CA HIS A 92 -2.97 -15.67 5.80
C HIS A 92 -1.84 -15.91 6.81
N TYR A 93 -1.21 -14.83 7.31
CA TYR A 93 -0.06 -14.88 8.23
C TYR A 93 -0.40 -14.37 9.65
N LYS A 94 -1.67 -14.51 10.05
CA LYS A 94 -2.18 -14.01 11.32
C LYS A 94 -1.56 -14.69 12.54
#